data_AF-A0A534UF04-F1
#
_entry.id   AF-A0A534UF04-F1
#
_cell.length_a   1.000
_cell.length_b   1.000
_cell.length_c   1.000
_cell.angle_alpha   90.00
_cell.angle_beta   90.00
_cell.angle_gamma   90.00
#
_symmetry.space_group_name_H-M   'P 1'
#
loop_
_entity.id
_entity.type
_entity.pdbx_description
1 polymer ?
#
loop_
_entity_poly.entity_id
_entity_poly.type
_entity_poly.pdbx_seq_one_letter_code
_entity_poly.pdbx_strand_id
1 'polypeptide(L)'
;MPTRRAARPNATLLCRRLATDMARKLSELSHIQPARILFVAGEARRGSRATIKPLASTRVLLKGKRALYCITLRPKFFRASTPEQRVETLLHELLHISNEFDGRLHPGRRHSVLPGGKFRSLLRPLVRRYLAEADAGLLSALAHHGEVVARQWLERPTGKSSRRQAYSEKHLFVGPVQMITGRHLHS
;
A
#
# COMPACT_ATOMS: atom_id res chain seq x y z
N MET A 1 -11.21 33.91 15.27
CA MET A 1 -10.94 32.52 15.67
C MET A 1 -10.49 31.73 14.43
N PRO A 2 -9.20 31.37 14.27
CA PRO A 2 -8.81 30.53 13.15
C PRO A 2 -9.49 29.17 13.32
N THR A 3 -10.34 28.80 12.37
CA THR A 3 -10.96 27.48 12.31
C THR A 3 -9.85 26.44 12.35
N ARG A 4 -9.81 25.64 13.43
CA ARG A 4 -8.87 24.53 13.58
C ARG A 4 -9.16 23.56 12.43
N ARG A 5 -8.45 23.67 11.32
CA ARG A 5 -8.56 22.76 10.16
C ARG A 5 -8.53 21.34 10.73
N ALA A 6 -9.59 20.57 10.47
CA ALA A 6 -9.63 19.17 10.85
C ALA A 6 -8.32 18.51 10.37
N ALA A 7 -7.66 17.77 11.28
CA ALA A 7 -6.36 17.18 10.96
C ALA A 7 -6.50 16.27 9.74
N ARG A 8 -5.74 16.57 8.68
CA ARG A 8 -5.74 15.77 7.45
C ARG A 8 -5.31 14.33 7.78
N PRO A 9 -6.13 13.31 7.46
CA PRO A 9 -5.74 11.92 7.71
C PRO A 9 -4.45 11.56 6.96
N ASN A 10 -3.62 10.71 7.57
CA ASN A 10 -2.37 10.27 6.95
C ASN A 10 -2.58 8.91 6.26
N ALA A 11 -2.75 8.94 4.93
CA ALA A 11 -3.00 7.74 4.13
C ALA A 11 -1.85 6.73 4.16
N THR A 12 -0.60 7.20 4.30
CA THR A 12 0.57 6.32 4.45
C THR A 12 0.51 5.54 5.76
N LEU A 13 0.15 6.20 6.86
CA LEU A 13 0.00 5.52 8.15
C LEU A 13 -1.21 4.60 8.15
N LEU A 14 -2.32 5.00 7.51
CA LEU A 14 -3.51 4.17 7.34
C LEU A 14 -3.19 2.87 6.60
N CYS A 15 -2.53 2.93 5.45
CA CYS A 15 -2.15 1.73 4.68
C CYS A 15 -1.23 0.80 5.49
N ARG A 16 -0.29 1.36 6.26
CA ARG A 16 0.56 0.56 7.14
C ARG A 16 -0.24 -0.12 8.27
N ARG A 17 -1.22 0.57 8.87
CA ARG A 17 -2.11 0.01 9.89
C ARG A 17 -2.98 -1.10 9.32
N LEU A 18 -3.57 -0.89 8.14
CA LEU A 18 -4.31 -1.92 7.41
C LEU A 18 -3.45 -3.15 7.11
N ALA A 19 -2.25 -2.97 6.59
CA ALA A 19 -1.35 -4.10 6.34
C ALA A 19 -0.97 -4.85 7.64
N THR A 20 -0.90 -4.15 8.78
CA THR A 20 -0.69 -4.77 10.09
C THR A 20 -1.90 -5.56 10.56
N ASP A 21 -3.10 -5.03 10.35
CA ASP A 21 -4.34 -5.72 10.68
C ASP A 21 -4.55 -6.96 9.78
N MET A 22 -4.29 -6.83 8.47
CA MET A 22 -4.33 -7.91 7.49
C MET A 22 -3.35 -9.04 7.83
N ALA A 23 -2.09 -8.72 8.15
CA ALA A 23 -1.07 -9.71 8.52
C ALA A 23 -1.41 -10.44 9.84
N ARG A 24 -2.16 -9.79 10.73
CA ARG A 24 -2.62 -10.40 12.00
C ARG A 24 -3.80 -11.35 11.78
N LYS A 25 -4.74 -10.98 10.91
CA LYS A 25 -6.01 -11.71 10.72
C LYS A 25 -5.96 -12.78 9.64
N LEU A 26 -5.08 -12.62 8.65
CA LEU A 26 -4.93 -13.56 7.55
C LEU A 26 -3.61 -14.32 7.72
N SER A 27 -3.69 -15.62 8.00
CA SER A 27 -2.53 -16.48 8.20
C SER A 27 -1.61 -16.53 6.97
N GLU A 28 -2.16 -16.39 5.77
CA GLU A 28 -1.41 -16.31 4.51
C GLU A 28 -0.48 -15.09 4.44
N LEU A 29 -0.72 -14.07 5.26
CA LEU A 29 0.06 -12.83 5.33
C LEU A 29 0.85 -12.70 6.64
N SER A 30 0.84 -13.70 7.52
CA SER A 30 1.49 -13.67 8.84
C SER A 30 3.01 -13.42 8.79
N HIS A 31 3.67 -13.81 7.70
CA HIS A 31 5.09 -13.58 7.46
C HIS A 31 5.44 -12.11 7.16
N ILE A 32 4.44 -11.27 6.83
CA ILE A 32 4.65 -9.90 6.41
C ILE A 32 4.98 -9.01 7.61
N GLN A 33 6.02 -8.19 7.48
CA GLN A 33 6.38 -7.15 8.45
C GLN A 33 6.07 -5.76 7.88
N PRO A 34 4.89 -5.16 8.13
CA PRO A 34 4.49 -3.88 7.53
C PRO A 34 5.45 -2.72 7.84
N ALA A 35 6.18 -2.79 8.95
CA ALA A 35 7.21 -1.82 9.31
C ALA A 35 8.38 -1.76 8.30
N ARG A 36 8.56 -2.79 7.47
CA ARG A 36 9.58 -2.89 6.42
C ARG A 36 9.00 -2.69 5.01
N ILE A 37 7.75 -2.22 4.92
CA ILE A 37 7.10 -1.83 3.67
C ILE A 37 6.99 -0.31 3.63
N LEU A 38 7.58 0.28 2.61
CA LEU A 38 7.43 1.70 2.30
C LEU A 38 6.12 1.91 1.52
N PHE A 39 5.18 2.63 2.11
CA PHE A 39 3.99 3.12 1.40
C PHE A 39 4.21 4.56 0.93
N VAL A 40 4.01 4.81 -0.36
CA VAL A 40 4.10 6.15 -0.97
C VAL A 40 2.94 6.38 -1.94
N ALA A 41 2.49 7.62 -2.09
CA ALA A 41 1.73 8.04 -3.26
C ALA A 41 2.70 8.32 -4.43
N GLY A 42 2.24 8.11 -5.66
CA GLY A 42 3.04 8.37 -6.86
C GLY A 42 2.19 8.52 -8.12
N GLU A 43 2.82 8.78 -9.26
CA GLU A 43 2.12 9.08 -10.51
C GLU A 43 1.31 7.90 -11.06
N ALA A 44 0.44 8.20 -12.03
CA ALA A 44 -0.33 7.20 -12.74
C ALA A 44 0.56 6.15 -13.41
N ARG A 45 0.13 4.89 -13.37
CA ARG A 45 0.79 3.79 -14.06
C ARG A 45 -0.24 2.85 -14.66
N ARG A 46 -0.55 3.07 -15.93
CA ARG A 46 -1.63 2.38 -16.65
C ARG A 46 -2.93 2.44 -15.84
N GLY A 47 -3.72 1.37 -15.85
CA GLY A 47 -4.95 1.25 -15.07
C GLY A 47 -4.78 0.84 -13.59
N SER A 48 -3.56 0.82 -13.04
CA SER A 48 -3.29 0.25 -11.71
C SER A 48 -3.74 1.17 -10.57
N ARG A 49 -4.24 0.59 -9.46
CA ARG A 49 -4.55 1.31 -8.21
C ARG A 49 -3.36 1.38 -7.27
N ALA A 50 -2.57 0.32 -7.19
CA ALA A 50 -1.27 0.33 -6.54
C ALA A 50 -0.29 -0.51 -7.36
N THR A 51 0.97 -0.48 -6.96
CA THR A 51 1.99 -1.41 -7.46
C THR A 51 3.00 -1.68 -6.38
N ILE A 52 3.42 -2.91 -6.22
CA ILE A 52 4.55 -3.31 -5.39
C ILE A 52 5.85 -3.37 -6.20
N LYS A 53 6.94 -2.91 -5.60
CA LYS A 53 8.31 -3.07 -6.11
C LYS A 53 9.20 -3.66 -5.01
N PRO A 54 9.98 -4.72 -5.30
CA PRO A 54 11.03 -5.19 -4.42
C PRO A 54 12.17 -4.18 -4.31
N LEU A 55 12.73 -4.02 -3.10
CA LEU A 55 13.86 -3.13 -2.80
C LEU A 55 15.15 -3.91 -2.49
N ALA A 56 15.24 -5.20 -2.86
CA ALA A 56 16.44 -6.01 -2.60
C ALA A 56 17.74 -5.37 -3.12
N SER A 57 17.67 -4.65 -4.25
CA SER A 57 18.80 -3.96 -4.89
C SER A 57 18.89 -2.45 -4.61
N THR A 58 18.02 -1.90 -3.75
CA THR A 58 18.00 -0.48 -3.39
C THR A 58 17.99 -0.34 -1.88
N ARG A 59 19.01 0.31 -1.30
CA ARG A 59 19.10 0.47 0.15
C ARG A 59 18.19 1.62 0.59
N VAL A 60 16.99 1.32 1.07
CA VAL A 60 16.07 2.29 1.68
C VAL A 60 15.98 2.02 3.18
N LEU A 61 16.32 3.02 4.00
CA LEU A 61 16.27 2.97 5.45
C LEU A 61 15.18 3.91 5.95
N LEU A 62 14.25 3.41 6.75
CA LEU A 62 13.20 4.19 7.40
C LEU A 62 13.32 3.98 8.90
N LYS A 63 13.53 5.05 9.67
CA LYS A 63 13.74 5.01 11.12
C LYS A 63 14.81 3.98 11.51
N GLY A 64 15.91 3.97 10.76
CA GLY A 64 17.01 3.02 10.91
C GLY A 64 16.73 1.58 10.44
N LYS A 65 15.51 1.24 10.02
CA LYS A 65 15.14 -0.11 9.55
C LYS A 65 15.12 -0.18 8.02
N ARG A 66 15.68 -1.25 7.46
CA ARG A 66 15.66 -1.48 6.01
C ARG A 66 14.27 -1.84 5.52
N ALA A 67 13.74 -1.01 4.62
CA ALA A 67 12.55 -1.35 3.84
C ALA A 67 12.92 -2.38 2.76
N LEU A 68 12.08 -3.40 2.61
CA LEU A 68 12.25 -4.50 1.66
C LEU A 68 11.34 -4.37 0.45
N TYR A 69 10.22 -3.67 0.62
CA TYR A 69 9.20 -3.48 -0.40
C TYR A 69 8.76 -2.02 -0.44
N CYS A 70 8.40 -1.54 -1.62
CA CYS A 70 7.74 -0.27 -1.82
C CYS A 70 6.38 -0.52 -2.47
N ILE A 71 5.29 -0.15 -1.79
CA ILE A 71 3.95 -0.09 -2.37
C ILE A 71 3.67 1.36 -2.75
N THR A 72 3.54 1.59 -4.06
CA THR A 72 3.16 2.89 -4.60
C THR A 72 1.66 2.92 -4.85
N LEU A 73 0.94 3.72 -4.07
CA LEU A 73 -0.47 4.05 -4.23
C LEU A 73 -0.60 5.00 -5.43
N ARG A 74 -1.37 4.58 -6.44
CA ARG A 74 -1.56 5.31 -7.71
C ARG A 74 -2.79 6.20 -7.63
N PRO A 75 -2.97 7.18 -8.54
CA PRO A 75 -4.10 8.10 -8.48
C PRO A 75 -5.47 7.42 -8.43
N LYS A 76 -5.66 6.25 -9.08
CA LYS A 76 -6.92 5.50 -8.99
C LYS A 76 -7.26 5.02 -7.58
N PHE A 77 -6.26 4.68 -6.74
CA PHE A 77 -6.50 4.32 -5.34
C PHE A 77 -7.11 5.47 -4.54
N PHE A 78 -6.68 6.70 -4.82
CA PHE A 78 -7.18 7.88 -4.13
C PHE A 78 -8.49 8.39 -4.73
N ARG A 79 -8.60 8.41 -6.06
CA ARG A 79 -9.64 9.16 -6.77
C ARG A 79 -10.76 8.31 -7.38
N ALA A 80 -10.57 6.99 -7.47
CA ALA A 80 -11.47 6.09 -8.18
C ALA A 80 -11.53 4.70 -7.51
N SER A 81 -11.75 4.71 -6.19
CA SER A 81 -11.87 3.50 -5.38
C SER A 81 -12.93 3.66 -4.29
N THR A 82 -13.67 2.58 -4.05
CA THR A 82 -14.41 2.35 -2.79
C THR A 82 -13.47 1.85 -1.69
N PRO A 83 -13.88 1.84 -0.41
CA PRO A 83 -13.09 1.23 0.67
C PRO A 83 -12.71 -0.24 0.39
N GLU A 84 -13.64 -1.04 -0.10
CA GLU A 84 -13.44 -2.45 -0.44
C GLU A 84 -12.42 -2.61 -1.57
N GLN A 85 -12.48 -1.75 -2.59
CA GLN A 85 -11.49 -1.75 -3.66
C GLN A 85 -10.10 -1.37 -3.16
N ARG A 86 -9.98 -0.52 -2.12
CA ARG A 86 -8.69 -0.21 -1.48
C ARG A 86 -8.17 -1.41 -0.69
N VAL A 87 -9.05 -2.12 0.02
CA VAL A 87 -8.72 -3.39 0.69
C VAL A 87 -8.24 -4.44 -0.31
N GLU A 88 -9.01 -4.69 -1.38
CA GLU A 88 -8.65 -5.62 -2.46
C GLU A 88 -7.29 -5.25 -3.06
N THR A 89 -7.06 -3.95 -3.31
CA THR A 89 -5.80 -3.45 -3.85
C THR A 89 -4.63 -3.74 -2.89
N LEU A 90 -4.76 -3.43 -1.60
CA LEU A 90 -3.68 -3.68 -0.64
C LEU A 90 -3.39 -5.17 -0.50
N LEU A 91 -4.41 -6.01 -0.36
CA LEU A 91 -4.25 -7.47 -0.29
C LEU A 91 -3.60 -8.03 -1.57
N HIS A 92 -3.98 -7.50 -2.75
CA HIS A 92 -3.34 -7.87 -4.01
C HIS A 92 -1.83 -7.61 -3.98
N GLU A 93 -1.41 -6.40 -3.59
CA GLU A 93 0.01 -6.06 -3.53
C GLU A 93 0.76 -6.88 -2.48
N LEU A 94 0.14 -7.14 -1.31
CA LEU A 94 0.75 -7.94 -0.24
C LEU A 94 0.90 -9.41 -0.65
N LEU A 95 -0.04 -10.00 -1.40
CA LEU A 95 0.06 -11.38 -1.86
C LEU A 95 1.24 -11.63 -2.82
N HIS A 96 1.72 -10.59 -3.51
CA HIS A 96 2.91 -10.70 -4.35
C HIS A 96 4.21 -10.83 -3.53
N ILE A 97 4.20 -10.56 -2.22
CA ILE A 97 5.38 -10.69 -1.35
C ILE A 97 5.76 -12.17 -1.21
N SER A 98 7.08 -12.47 -1.24
CA SER A 98 7.58 -13.83 -1.01
C SER A 98 7.32 -14.26 0.44
N ASN A 99 7.08 -15.56 0.66
CA ASN A 99 6.74 -16.10 1.97
C ASN A 99 7.90 -15.95 2.97
N GLU A 100 9.14 -15.90 2.47
CA GLU A 100 10.38 -15.68 3.22
C GLU A 100 10.58 -14.20 3.61
N PHE A 101 9.78 -13.29 3.05
CA PHE A 101 9.86 -11.85 3.28
C PHE A 101 11.28 -11.29 3.03
N ASP A 102 11.93 -11.74 1.96
CA ASP A 102 13.35 -11.49 1.67
C ASP A 102 13.61 -10.25 0.78
N GLY A 103 12.56 -9.48 0.47
CA GLY A 103 12.63 -8.36 -0.48
C GLY A 103 12.46 -8.77 -1.94
N ARG A 104 11.99 -9.99 -2.23
CA ARG A 104 11.59 -10.45 -3.57
C ARG A 104 10.08 -10.68 -3.65
N LEU A 105 9.59 -10.82 -4.90
CA LEU A 105 8.20 -11.18 -5.17
C LEU A 105 8.05 -12.70 -5.31
N HIS A 106 6.97 -13.26 -4.76
CA HIS A 106 6.63 -14.69 -4.81
C HIS A 106 6.59 -15.19 -6.26
N PRO A 107 7.39 -16.20 -6.65
CA PRO A 107 7.55 -16.60 -8.04
C PRO A 107 6.24 -17.08 -8.67
N GLY A 108 5.46 -17.88 -7.95
CA GLY A 108 4.17 -18.43 -8.42
C GLY A 108 2.99 -17.47 -8.41
N ARG A 109 3.13 -16.24 -7.90
CA ARG A 109 2.03 -15.27 -7.80
C ARG A 109 2.20 -14.07 -8.72
N ARG A 110 3.31 -14.00 -9.46
CA ARG A 110 3.53 -12.96 -10.48
C ARG A 110 2.51 -13.12 -11.60
N HIS A 111 2.02 -12.00 -12.14
CA HIS A 111 1.06 -12.02 -13.25
C HIS A 111 1.58 -12.68 -14.54
N SER A 112 2.90 -12.82 -14.71
CA SER A 112 3.50 -13.60 -15.80
C SER A 112 3.35 -15.11 -15.63
N VAL A 113 3.08 -15.59 -14.41
CA VAL A 113 2.96 -17.01 -14.05
C VAL A 113 1.52 -17.36 -13.67
N LEU A 114 0.86 -16.49 -12.91
CA LEU A 114 -0.52 -16.62 -12.47
C LEU A 114 -1.37 -15.49 -13.09
N PRO A 115 -2.03 -15.73 -14.23
CA PRO A 115 -2.82 -14.71 -14.92
C PRO A 115 -3.94 -14.14 -14.04
N GLY A 116 -4.38 -12.92 -14.37
CA GLY A 116 -5.26 -12.12 -13.52
C GLY A 116 -6.57 -12.81 -13.08
N GLY A 117 -7.17 -13.65 -13.91
CA GLY A 117 -8.37 -14.42 -13.54
C GLY A 117 -8.09 -15.42 -12.40
N LYS A 118 -7.02 -16.20 -12.52
CA LYS A 118 -6.60 -17.15 -11.48
C LYS A 118 -6.11 -16.45 -10.22
N PHE A 119 -5.36 -15.35 -10.37
CA PHE A 119 -4.94 -14.53 -9.23
C PHE A 119 -6.16 -13.97 -8.49
N ARG A 120 -7.19 -13.49 -9.21
CA ARG A 120 -8.43 -13.01 -8.61
C ARG A 120 -9.15 -14.10 -7.82
N SER A 121 -9.17 -15.34 -8.31
CA SER A 121 -9.74 -16.48 -7.57
C SER A 121 -9.00 -16.76 -6.26
N LEU A 122 -7.67 -16.60 -6.24
CA LEU A 122 -6.87 -16.70 -5.01
C LEU A 122 -7.17 -15.53 -4.03
N LEU A 123 -7.31 -14.32 -4.55
CA LEU A 123 -7.49 -13.10 -3.75
C LEU A 123 -8.89 -13.00 -3.13
N ARG A 124 -9.93 -13.40 -3.86
CA ARG A 124 -11.33 -13.15 -3.48
C ARG A 124 -11.72 -13.73 -2.10
N PRO A 125 -11.36 -14.97 -1.72
CA PRO A 125 -11.64 -15.49 -0.39
C PRO A 125 -10.99 -14.65 0.72
N LEU A 126 -9.76 -14.20 0.52
CA LEU A 126 -9.01 -13.39 1.48
C LEU A 126 -9.66 -12.03 1.69
N VAL A 127 -10.11 -11.40 0.61
CA VAL A 127 -10.86 -10.13 0.68
C VAL A 127 -12.14 -10.31 1.49
N ARG A 128 -12.92 -11.37 1.24
CA ARG A 128 -14.16 -11.62 1.98
C ARG A 128 -13.92 -11.82 3.47
N ARG A 129 -12.98 -12.71 3.84
CA ARG A 129 -12.64 -12.97 5.25
C ARG A 129 -12.15 -11.69 5.93
N TYR A 130 -11.25 -10.95 5.29
CA TYR A 130 -10.75 -9.72 5.88
C TYR A 130 -11.84 -8.68 6.07
N LEU A 131 -12.71 -8.44 5.09
CA LEU A 131 -13.80 -7.47 5.24
C LEU A 131 -14.79 -7.85 6.35
N ALA A 132 -15.01 -9.14 6.59
CA ALA A 132 -15.88 -9.62 7.68
C ALA A 132 -15.30 -9.38 9.08
N GLU A 133 -13.98 -9.35 9.20
CA GLU A 133 -13.28 -9.27 10.49
C GLU A 133 -12.52 -7.96 10.70
N ALA A 134 -12.42 -7.11 9.68
CA ALA A 134 -11.60 -5.90 9.69
C ALA A 134 -12.04 -4.92 10.79
N ASP A 135 -11.07 -4.18 11.32
CA ASP A 135 -11.36 -3.12 12.28
C ASP A 135 -12.24 -2.05 11.63
N ALA A 136 -13.42 -1.79 12.22
CA ALA A 136 -14.39 -0.85 11.67
C ALA A 136 -13.83 0.58 11.56
N GLY A 137 -12.95 0.98 12.47
CA GLY A 137 -12.27 2.28 12.43
C GLY A 137 -11.31 2.38 11.23
N LEU A 138 -10.59 1.31 10.89
CA LEU A 138 -9.74 1.25 9.70
C LEU A 138 -10.57 1.27 8.40
N LEU A 139 -11.69 0.56 8.35
CA LEU A 139 -12.61 0.59 7.19
C LEU A 139 -13.24 1.98 7.02
N SER A 140 -13.69 2.60 8.11
CA SER A 140 -14.21 3.96 8.11
C SER A 140 -13.16 4.98 7.65
N ALA A 141 -11.91 4.83 8.08
CA ALA A 141 -10.81 5.69 7.63
C ALA A 141 -10.50 5.52 6.13
N LEU A 142 -10.70 4.33 5.55
CA LEU A 142 -10.64 4.12 4.11
C LEU A 142 -11.80 4.78 3.36
N ALA A 143 -12.91 5.06 4.04
CA ALA A 143 -14.07 5.74 3.46
C ALA A 143 -13.92 7.27 3.41
N HIS A 144 -12.85 7.82 4.00
CA HIS A 144 -12.59 9.26 4.01
C HIS A 144 -12.76 9.89 2.62
N HIS A 145 -13.43 11.04 2.58
CA HIS A 145 -13.60 11.84 1.38
C HIS A 145 -13.07 13.24 1.67
N GLY A 146 -12.09 13.68 0.89
CA GLY A 146 -11.41 14.94 1.10
C GLY A 146 -9.90 14.82 1.04
N GLU A 147 -9.22 15.87 1.48
CA GLU A 147 -7.77 15.91 1.45
C GLU A 147 -7.16 15.01 2.52
N VAL A 148 -6.16 14.23 2.13
CA VAL A 148 -5.30 13.44 3.01
C VAL A 148 -3.86 13.87 2.82
N VAL A 149 -2.98 13.49 3.74
CA VAL A 149 -1.54 13.55 3.50
C VAL A 149 -0.98 12.16 3.23
N ALA A 150 -0.05 12.08 2.29
CA ALA A 150 0.65 10.84 1.96
C ALA A 150 2.13 11.12 1.76
N ARG A 151 2.96 10.17 2.18
CA ARG A 151 4.38 10.17 1.85
C ARG A 151 4.54 10.02 0.35
N GLN A 152 5.46 10.77 -0.22
CA GLN A 152 5.84 10.76 -1.63
C GLN A 152 7.36 10.75 -1.73
N TRP A 153 7.88 10.35 -2.88
CA TRP A 153 9.31 10.48 -3.15
C TRP A 153 9.63 11.93 -3.52
N LEU A 154 10.57 12.53 -2.80
CA LEU A 154 11.24 13.75 -3.25
C LEU A 154 12.24 13.37 -4.34
N GLU A 155 13.10 12.40 -4.04
CA GLU A 155 14.07 11.84 -4.98
C GLU A 155 13.87 10.34 -5.09
N ARG A 156 13.47 9.88 -6.28
CA ARG A 156 13.16 8.47 -6.51
C ARG A 156 14.43 7.66 -6.79
N PRO A 157 14.53 6.42 -6.30
CA PRO A 157 15.57 5.50 -6.74
C PRO A 157 15.35 5.11 -8.20
N THR A 158 16.03 5.79 -9.12
CA THR A 158 16.01 5.55 -10.58
C THR A 158 17.42 5.25 -11.09
N GLY A 159 17.51 4.46 -12.17
CA GLY A 159 18.78 4.17 -12.83
C GLY A 159 19.76 3.30 -12.05
N LYS A 160 20.96 3.09 -12.62
CA LYS A 160 22.03 2.24 -12.05
C LYS A 160 22.67 2.86 -10.80
N SER A 161 22.72 4.20 -10.70
CA SER A 161 23.29 4.95 -9.57
C SER A 161 22.53 4.69 -8.25
N SER A 162 21.21 4.44 -8.32
CA SER A 162 20.39 4.11 -7.15
C SER A 162 20.83 2.85 -6.38
N ARG A 163 21.68 2.00 -6.96
CA ARG A 163 22.26 0.84 -6.27
C ARG A 163 23.39 1.22 -5.30
N ARG A 164 24.03 2.37 -5.52
CA ARG A 164 25.18 2.86 -4.73
C ARG A 164 24.77 3.87 -3.66
N GLN A 165 23.62 4.53 -3.82
CA GLN A 165 23.09 5.49 -2.85
C GLN A 165 22.15 4.82 -1.84
N ALA A 166 22.25 5.24 -0.57
CA ALA A 166 21.26 4.93 0.44
C ALA A 166 20.16 5.99 0.46
N TYR A 167 18.91 5.56 0.40
CA TYR A 167 17.73 6.40 0.51
C TYR A 167 17.17 6.33 1.93
N SER A 168 16.55 7.42 2.36
CA SER A 168 15.96 7.57 3.70
C SER A 168 14.89 8.65 3.68
N GLU A 169 14.35 9.01 4.84
CA GLU A 169 13.36 10.07 5.00
C GLU A 169 13.76 11.40 4.35
N LYS A 170 15.05 11.72 4.22
CA LYS A 170 15.50 12.95 3.53
C LYS A 170 15.14 13.00 2.04
N HIS A 171 14.87 11.84 1.43
CA HIS A 171 14.48 11.71 0.03
C HIS A 171 12.97 11.52 -0.13
N LEU A 172 12.22 11.73 0.95
CA LEU A 172 10.78 11.60 1.03
C LEU A 172 10.22 12.92 1.53
N PHE A 173 8.99 13.22 1.15
CA PHE A 173 8.23 14.30 1.76
C PHE A 173 6.80 13.83 2.01
N VAL A 174 6.05 14.57 2.82
CA VAL A 174 4.63 14.33 3.06
C VAL A 174 3.85 15.45 2.37
N GLY A 175 3.07 15.08 1.36
CA GLY A 175 2.30 16.02 0.54
C GLY A 175 0.80 15.75 0.61
N PRO A 176 -0.03 16.76 0.35
CA PRO A 176 -1.47 16.58 0.24
C PRO A 176 -1.83 15.73 -0.99
N VAL A 177 -2.90 14.93 -0.87
CA VAL A 177 -3.52 14.18 -1.96
C VAL A 177 -5.03 14.23 -1.76
N GLN A 178 -5.78 14.48 -2.84
CA GLN A 178 -7.23 14.43 -2.77
C GLN A 178 -7.72 12.97 -2.81
N MET A 179 -8.43 12.54 -1.77
CA MET A 179 -9.14 11.26 -1.73
C MET A 179 -10.61 11.49 -2.11
N ILE A 180 -11.03 10.89 -3.23
CA ILE A 180 -12.41 10.87 -3.69
C ILE A 180 -12.88 9.43 -3.54
N THR A 181 -13.69 9.20 -2.52
CA THR A 181 -14.26 7.88 -2.26
C THR A 181 -15.61 7.78 -2.93
N GLY A 182 -15.72 6.83 -3.86
CA GLY A 182 -17.02 6.42 -4.41
C GLY A 182 -17.83 5.74 -3.30
N ARG A 183 -19.15 6.00 -3.24
CA ARG A 183 -20.01 5.34 -2.25
C ARG A 183 -20.10 3.85 -2.56
N HIS A 184 -19.77 2.99 -1.59
CA HIS A 184 -20.67 2.01 -0.95
C HIS A 184 -19.97 1.38 0.28
N LEU A 185 -20.69 1.32 1.39
CA LEU A 185 -20.50 0.47 2.56
C LEU A 185 -21.92 0.00 2.87
N HIS A 186 -22.39 -1.01 2.14
CA HIS A 186 -23.80 -1.42 2.01
C HIS A 186 -24.74 -0.34 1.42
N SER A 187 -25.41 -0.70 0.32
CA SER A 187 -26.79 -0.27 0.08
C SER A 187 -27.68 -1.45 0.36
#